data_AF-A0A963U1L3-F1
#
_entry.id   AF-A0A963U1L3-F1
#
_cell.length_a   1.000
_cell.length_b   1.000
_cell.length_c   1.000
_cell.angle_alpha   90.00
_cell.angle_beta   90.00
_cell.angle_gamma   90.00
#
_symmetry.space_group_name_H-M   'P 1'
#
loop_
_entity.id
_entity.type
_entity.pdbx_description
1 polymer ?
#
loop_
_entity_poly.entity_id
_entity_poly.type
_entity_poly.pdbx_seq_one_letter_code
_entity_poly.pdbx_strand_id
1 'polypeptide(L)'
;SAASFQETTRVLTDAAVNGKVDTLEGLKENVIVGRLIPAGTGGMMSRHQLEAEHRDQALIAERERRRAESALPAPDAAPPSEEATAAQ
;
A
#
# COMPACT_ATOMS: atom_id res chain seq x y z
N SER A 1 21.04 -8.96 12.71
CA SER A 1 21.71 -10.28 12.73
C SER A 1 22.78 -10.52 13.82
N ALA A 2 23.50 -9.51 14.34
CA ALA A 2 24.65 -9.70 15.25
C ALA A 2 24.34 -10.36 16.61
N ALA A 3 23.20 -10.06 17.23
CA ALA A 3 22.88 -10.54 18.59
C ALA A 3 22.65 -12.05 18.68
N SER A 4 22.41 -12.73 17.56
CA SER A 4 21.94 -14.12 17.54
C SER A 4 23.05 -15.15 17.30
N PHE A 5 24.32 -14.76 17.35
CA PHE A 5 25.45 -15.69 17.30
C PHE A 5 26.06 -15.86 18.69
N GLN A 6 26.58 -14.79 19.28
CA GLN A 6 27.17 -14.72 20.63
C GLN A 6 27.05 -13.29 21.19
N GLU A 7 27.45 -13.07 22.45
CA GLU A 7 27.47 -11.76 23.14
C GLU A 7 26.11 -11.02 23.14
N THR A 8 25.00 -11.76 23.25
CA THR A 8 23.61 -11.25 23.19
C THR A 8 23.38 -10.00 24.04
N THR A 9 23.78 -10.03 25.31
CA THR A 9 23.55 -8.94 26.27
C THR A 9 24.22 -7.64 25.84
N ARG A 10 25.46 -7.71 25.35
CA ARG A 10 26.21 -6.55 24.88
C ARG A 10 25.55 -5.94 23.65
N VAL A 11 25.26 -6.77 22.65
CA VAL A 11 24.68 -6.33 21.38
C VAL A 11 23.28 -5.72 21.57
N LEU A 12 22.46 -6.29 22.45
CA LEU A 12 21.13 -5.74 22.78
C LEU A 12 21.22 -4.40 23.52
N THR A 13 22.17 -4.27 24.44
CA THR A 13 22.39 -3.01 25.18
C THR A 13 22.82 -1.89 24.23
N ASP A 14 23.80 -2.15 23.36
CA ASP A 14 24.27 -1.18 22.37
C ASP A 14 23.16 -0.80 21.38
N ALA A 15 22.31 -1.75 20.99
CA ALA A 15 21.17 -1.47 20.11
C ALA A 15 20.12 -0.59 20.80
N ALA A 16 19.79 -0.86 22.06
CA ALA A 16 18.81 -0.10 22.84
C ALA A 16 19.28 1.34 23.11
N VAL A 17 20.54 1.52 23.51
CA VAL A 17 21.12 2.85 23.79
C VAL A 17 21.18 3.70 22.52
N ASN A 18 21.51 3.10 21.39
CA ASN A 18 21.56 3.81 20.10
C ASN A 18 20.21 3.88 19.37
N GLY A 19 19.13 3.32 19.94
CA GLY A 19 17.81 3.29 19.30
C GLY A 19 17.80 2.62 17.92
N LYS A 20 18.60 1.57 17.72
CA LYS A 20 18.74 0.91 16.41
C LYS A 20 17.43 0.21 16.02
N VAL A 21 16.97 0.46 14.79
CA VAL A 21 15.80 -0.19 14.21
C VAL A 21 16.26 -1.29 13.25
N ASP A 22 15.69 -2.49 13.37
CA ASP A 22 15.93 -3.61 12.47
C ASP A 22 14.80 -3.67 11.43
N THR A 23 15.15 -3.54 10.14
CA THR A 23 14.18 -3.58 9.03
C THR A 23 13.75 -5.00 8.65
N LEU A 24 14.34 -6.04 9.26
CA LEU A 24 14.02 -7.44 9.01
C LEU A 24 14.18 -7.86 7.53
N GLU A 25 15.10 -7.26 6.79
CA GLU A 25 15.34 -7.59 5.38
C GLU A 25 16.23 -8.82 5.20
N GLY A 26 16.92 -9.25 6.25
CA GLY A 26 17.88 -10.34 6.18
C GLY A 26 17.26 -11.73 6.33
N LEU A 27 18.03 -12.73 5.91
CA LEU A 27 17.61 -14.14 5.97
C LEU A 27 17.37 -14.59 7.41
N LYS A 28 18.32 -14.30 8.31
CA LYS A 28 18.30 -14.78 9.69
C LYS A 28 17.18 -14.13 10.50
N GLU A 29 16.98 -12.83 10.30
CA GLU A 29 15.92 -12.05 10.92
C GLU A 29 14.54 -12.65 10.62
N ASN A 30 14.26 -12.93 9.34
CA ASN A 30 12.98 -13.52 8.93
C ASN A 30 12.79 -14.94 9.48
N VAL A 31 13.86 -15.73 9.55
CA VAL A 31 13.82 -17.08 10.17
C VAL A 31 13.49 -16.99 11.66
N ILE A 32 14.10 -16.05 12.39
CA ILE A 32 13.85 -15.87 13.83
C ILE A 32 12.42 -15.40 14.10
N VAL A 33 11.89 -14.51 13.26
CA VAL A 33 10.53 -13.95 13.41
C VAL A 33 9.44 -14.88 12.85
N GLY A 34 9.79 -15.87 12.02
CA GLY A 34 8.86 -16.84 11.44
C GLY A 34 8.14 -16.36 10.17
N ARG A 35 8.75 -15.43 9.42
CA ARG A 35 8.23 -14.96 8.12
C ARG A 35 8.91 -15.70 6.97
N LEU A 36 8.33 -15.61 5.77
CA LEU A 36 8.97 -16.12 4.56
C LEU A 36 10.31 -15.42 4.35
N ILE A 37 11.34 -16.20 4.07
CA ILE A 37 12.67 -15.69 3.77
C ILE A 37 12.73 -15.04 2.38
N PRO A 38 13.58 -14.02 2.17
CA PRO A 38 13.75 -13.35 0.89
C PRO A 38 14.58 -14.16 -0.12
N ALA A 39 14.51 -15.49 -0.05
CA ALA A 39 15.23 -16.42 -0.91
C ALA A 39 14.32 -17.56 -1.35
N GLY A 40 14.68 -18.24 -2.45
CA GLY A 40 13.90 -19.34 -3.01
C GLY A 40 12.46 -18.94 -3.31
N THR A 41 11.51 -19.77 -2.87
CA THR A 41 10.07 -19.55 -3.06
C THR A 41 9.57 -18.29 -2.37
N GLY A 42 10.06 -17.97 -1.16
CA GLY A 42 9.66 -16.76 -0.44
C GLY A 42 9.97 -15.48 -1.23
N GLY A 43 11.19 -15.40 -1.78
CA GLY A 43 11.58 -14.26 -2.64
C GLY A 43 10.90 -14.23 -4.02
N MET A 44 10.42 -15.37 -4.54
CA MET A 44 9.59 -15.39 -5.76
C MET A 44 8.18 -14.88 -5.45
N MET A 45 7.57 -15.33 -4.35
CA MET A 45 6.25 -14.90 -3.93
C MET A 45 6.20 -13.40 -3.65
N SER A 46 7.20 -12.84 -2.96
CA SER A 46 7.28 -11.40 -2.73
C SER A 46 7.35 -10.59 -4.03
N ARG A 47 8.07 -11.09 -5.05
CA ARG A 47 8.10 -10.44 -6.38
C ARG A 47 6.74 -10.48 -7.07
N HIS A 48 6.08 -11.64 -7.06
CA HIS A 48 4.74 -11.76 -7.64
C HIS A 48 3.70 -10.89 -6.92
N GLN A 49 3.80 -10.76 -5.60
CA GLN A 49 2.94 -9.88 -4.81
C GLN A 49 3.15 -8.42 -5.20
N LEU A 50 4.41 -7.97 -5.30
CA LEU A 50 4.74 -6.61 -5.73
C LEU A 50 4.17 -6.31 -7.13
N GLU A 51 4.34 -7.24 -8.07
CA GLU A 51 3.77 -7.10 -9.41
C GLU A 51 2.24 -7.06 -9.42
N ALA A 52 1.59 -7.86 -8.58
CA ALA A 52 0.14 -7.87 -8.44
C ALA A 52 -0.36 -6.56 -7.85
N GLU A 53 0.27 -6.07 -6.78
CA GLU A 53 -0.07 -4.79 -6.14
C GLU A 53 0.04 -3.62 -7.12
N HIS A 54 1.10 -3.57 -7.92
CA HIS A 54 1.26 -2.55 -8.95
C HIS A 54 0.12 -2.56 -9.99
N ARG A 55 -0.30 -3.75 -10.43
CA ARG A 55 -1.42 -3.89 -11.38
C ARG A 55 -2.75 -3.50 -10.72
N ASP A 56 -2.97 -3.91 -9.47
CA ASP A 56 -4.19 -3.62 -8.73
C ASP A 56 -4.34 -2.12 -8.48
N GLN A 57 -3.25 -1.43 -8.11
CA GLN A 57 -3.24 0.03 -7.94
C GLN A 57 -3.60 0.76 -9.24
N ALA A 58 -3.07 0.34 -10.38
CA ALA A 58 -3.40 0.94 -11.68
C ALA A 58 -4.89 0.76 -12.04
N LEU A 59 -5.45 -0.41 -11.76
CA LEU A 59 -6.88 -0.69 -12.01
C LEU A 59 -7.79 0.12 -11.09
N ILE A 60 -7.42 0.29 -9.82
CA ILE A 60 -8.16 1.12 -8.86
C ILE A 60 -8.15 2.58 -9.32
N ALA A 61 -6.98 3.12 -9.68
CA ALA A 61 -6.85 4.50 -10.16
C ALA A 61 -7.71 4.76 -11.42
N GLU A 62 -7.71 3.83 -12.37
CA GLU A 62 -8.53 3.95 -13.58
C GLU A 62 -10.04 3.88 -13.27
N ARG A 63 -10.45 3.02 -12.33
CA ARG A 63 -11.85 2.94 -11.88
C ARG A 63 -12.30 4.20 -11.18
N GLU A 64 -11.45 4.78 -10.33
CA GLU A 64 -11.72 6.04 -9.66
C GLU A 64 -11.85 7.18 -10.66
N ARG A 65 -10.94 7.24 -11.64
CA ARG A 65 -11.00 8.20 -12.74
C ARG A 65 -12.31 8.08 -13.52
N ARG A 66 -12.67 6.86 -13.96
CA ARG A 66 -13.92 6.62 -14.70
C ARG A 66 -15.16 6.96 -13.88
N ARG A 67 -15.14 6.67 -12.57
CA ARG A 67 -16.22 7.04 -11.65
C ARG A 67 -16.34 8.55 -11.52
N ALA A 68 -15.22 9.26 -11.36
CA ALA A 68 -15.19 10.72 -11.29
C ALA A 68 -15.71 11.35 -12.60
N GLU A 69 -15.30 10.82 -13.76
CA GLU A 69 -15.79 11.24 -15.08
C GLU A 69 -17.30 11.02 -15.21
N SER A 70 -17.85 9.89 -14.72
CA SER A 70 -19.29 9.63 -14.72
C SER A 70 -20.11 10.42 -13.69
N ALA A 71 -19.45 11.02 -12.69
CA ALA A 71 -20.07 11.77 -11.60
C ALA A 71 -20.15 13.28 -11.86
N LEU A 72 -19.55 13.79 -12.95
CA LEU A 72 -19.77 15.17 -13.39
C LEU A 72 -21.21 15.29 -13.93
N PRO A 73 -22.06 16.16 -13.35
CA PRO A 73 -23.41 16.38 -13.86
C PRO A 73 -23.33 16.98 -15.27
N ALA A 74 -24.19 16.49 -16.17
CA ALA A 74 -24.31 17.01 -17.53
C ALA A 74 -24.46 18.54 -17.49
N PRO A 75 -23.64 19.33 -18.23
CA PRO A 75 -23.66 20.79 -18.13
C PRO A 75 -24.91 21.47 -18.74
N ASP A 76 -26.05 20.78 -18.89
CA ASP A 76 -27.18 21.31 -19.67
C ASP A 76 -28.60 21.00 -19.14
N ALA A 77 -28.76 20.73 -17.84
CA ALA A 77 -30.09 20.78 -17.22
C ALA A 77 -30.41 22.20 -16.72
N ALA A 78 -30.54 23.15 -17.64
CA ALA A 78 -31.23 24.41 -17.34
C ALA A 78 -32.71 24.10 -17.08
N PRO A 79 -33.34 24.71 -16.04
CA PRO A 79 -34.70 24.36 -15.64
C PRO A 79 -35.71 24.67 -16.76
N PRO A 80 -36.76 23.86 -16.95
CA PRO A 80 -37.83 24.21 -17.87
C PRO A 80 -38.49 25.49 -17.37
N SER A 81 -38.45 26.55 -18.17
CA SER A 81 -39.21 27.76 -17.94
C SER A 81 -40.70 27.42 -17.97
N GLU A 82 -41.32 27.37 -16.79
CA GLU A 82 -42.77 27.34 -16.63
C GLU A 82 -43.35 28.67 -17.15
N GLU A 83 -43.82 28.70 -18.40
CA GLU A 83 -44.79 29.69 -18.86
C GLU A 83 -46.17 29.30 -18.33
N ALA A 84 -46.40 29.59 -17.04
CA ALA A 84 -47.73 29.64 -16.45
C ALA A 84 -48.25 31.09 -16.52
N THR A 85 -49.15 31.32 -17.48
CA THR A 85 -50.34 32.18 -17.39
C THR A 85 -50.24 33.48 -16.56
N ALA A 86 -50.20 34.63 -17.26
CA ALA A 86 -50.73 35.88 -16.73
C ALA A 86 -51.28 36.77 -17.86
N ALA A 87 -52.62 36.86 -17.89
CA ALA A 87 -53.43 37.99 -18.33
C ALA A 87 -53.27 38.54 -19.76
N GLN A 88 -54.26 38.23 -20.61
CA GLN A 88 -55.21 39.21 -21.15
C GLN A 88 -56.52 38.51 -21.53
#